data_AF-A0A2B4SAJ7-F1
#
_entry.id   AF-A0A2B4SAJ7-F1
#
_cell.length_a   1.000
_cell.length_b   1.000
_cell.length_c   1.000
_cell.angle_alpha   90.00
_cell.angle_beta   90.00
_cell.angle_gamma   90.00
#
_symmetry.space_group_name_H-M   'P 1'
#
loop_
_entity.id
_entity.type
_entity.pdbx_description
1 polymer ?
#
loop_
_entity_poly.entity_id
_entity_poly.type
_entity_poly.pdbx_seq_one_letter_code
_entity_poly.pdbx_strand_id
1 'polypeptide(L)'
;MHSSDNCFGSPFWCLLDIVPIKNEKGNVVLFLASHKDITKRKISGEVPQQDVASISGGTEKLSRSRSRNFSRDVLLHLSRQYAQSAGPANKANPRSPIKRARAHSIDRKGSSFNEGFLIQLLKCGRLLRLFRVVRKLHRYTEYSAILLTLLMIAFAMMAHWLACIWYVIGLSEISENSTVSWLYALGEAINKPYVNFTAETGPDEGSAYVTALYFTLTSMTTVGFGNVAANTNGEKVFAVVTMLIGALMHAAIFGNVAAIIQKLYANRVRYHSRANEIKQFIRVHRIDQDLANRLEDYFHTTWSLSGGVDTSEILTTFPEELQSDVCMHLYKGLLELSPFNQAPRGCLKMLSPQVRTVYVGPGEVLLAQNDVINAIYYIANGSMEVLQGESVAAILGKCDDALHKCC
;
A
#
# COMPACT_ATOMS: atom_id res chain seq x y z
N MET A 1 -32.06 -14.84 35.29
CA MET A 1 -31.71 -16.23 34.90
C MET A 1 -32.14 -16.46 33.46
N HIS A 2 -31.21 -16.35 32.52
CA HIS A 2 -31.00 -17.34 31.44
C HIS A 2 -29.76 -16.91 30.63
N SER A 3 -28.82 -17.85 30.55
CA SER A 3 -27.48 -17.73 30.00
C SER A 3 -27.47 -17.54 28.49
N SER A 4 -26.65 -16.61 28.04
CA SER A 4 -26.11 -16.56 26.68
C SER A 4 -24.89 -17.49 26.61
N ASP A 5 -25.08 -18.69 26.07
CA ASP A 5 -24.00 -19.64 25.81
C ASP A 5 -23.11 -19.10 24.68
N ASN A 6 -22.02 -18.44 25.06
CA ASN A 6 -20.87 -18.24 24.19
C ASN A 6 -20.24 -19.61 23.91
N CYS A 7 -20.36 -20.05 22.67
CA CYS A 7 -19.75 -21.28 22.16
C CYS A 7 -18.21 -21.12 22.05
N PHE A 8 -17.52 -21.02 23.18
CA PHE A 8 -16.06 -21.13 23.24
C PHE A 8 -15.69 -22.61 23.07
N GLY A 9 -14.99 -22.93 21.98
CA GLY A 9 -14.46 -24.28 21.76
C GLY A 9 -13.51 -24.71 22.88
N SER A 10 -13.55 -25.99 23.26
CA SER A 10 -12.68 -26.53 24.31
C SER A 10 -11.20 -26.53 23.88
N PRO A 11 -10.27 -26.06 24.72
CA PRO A 11 -8.84 -26.11 24.41
C PRO A 11 -8.37 -27.56 24.30
N PHE A 12 -7.55 -27.86 23.28
CA PHE A 12 -7.01 -29.19 23.03
C PHE A 12 -5.50 -29.12 22.79
N TRP A 13 -4.78 -30.16 23.21
CA TRP A 13 -3.34 -30.30 22.98
C TRP A 13 -3.12 -30.99 21.64
N CYS A 14 -2.36 -30.36 20.73
CA CYS A 14 -1.98 -30.99 19.47
C CYS A 14 -0.47 -30.97 19.24
N LEU A 15 0.02 -32.01 18.58
CA LEU A 15 1.32 -31.99 17.93
C LEU A 15 1.13 -31.41 16.54
N LEU A 16 1.85 -30.34 16.24
CA LEU A 16 1.81 -29.63 14.97
C LEU A 16 3.13 -29.87 14.23
N ASP A 17 3.05 -30.42 13.02
CA ASP A 17 4.19 -30.61 12.11
C ASP A 17 4.01 -29.69 10.89
N ILE A 18 5.02 -28.88 10.61
CA ILE A 18 4.98 -27.87 9.54
C ILE A 18 6.12 -28.16 8.55
N VAL A 19 5.76 -28.49 7.32
CA VAL A 19 6.71 -28.85 6.27
C VAL A 19 6.68 -27.81 5.13
N PRO A 20 7.83 -27.20 4.77
CA PRO A 20 7.90 -26.28 3.65
C PRO A 20 7.83 -27.03 2.31
N ILE A 21 6.94 -26.61 1.43
CA ILE A 21 6.85 -27.07 0.04
C ILE A 21 7.62 -26.08 -0.83
N LYS A 22 8.68 -26.60 -1.47
CA LYS A 22 9.56 -25.83 -2.35
C LYS A 22 9.18 -26.05 -3.82
N ASN A 23 9.34 -25.02 -4.65
CA ASN A 23 9.22 -25.14 -6.09
C ASN A 23 10.49 -25.75 -6.72
N GLU A 24 10.48 -25.96 -8.04
CA GLU A 24 11.61 -26.53 -8.82
C GLU A 24 12.92 -25.74 -8.69
N LYS A 25 12.85 -24.48 -8.24
CA LYS A 25 14.00 -23.61 -8.01
C LYS A 25 14.45 -23.59 -6.54
N GLY A 26 13.86 -24.43 -5.68
CA GLY A 26 14.21 -24.54 -4.26
C GLY A 26 13.57 -23.48 -3.35
N ASN A 27 12.72 -22.60 -3.88
CA ASN A 27 12.05 -21.54 -3.11
C ASN A 27 10.78 -22.07 -2.45
N VAL A 28 10.59 -21.78 -1.16
CA VAL A 28 9.38 -22.17 -0.42
C VAL A 28 8.18 -21.38 -0.95
N VAL A 29 7.15 -22.10 -1.41
CA VAL A 29 5.92 -21.54 -2.00
C VAL A 29 4.68 -21.82 -1.16
N LEU A 30 4.69 -22.87 -0.32
CA LEU A 30 3.62 -23.19 0.61
C LEU A 30 4.21 -23.83 1.88
N PHE A 31 3.49 -23.74 2.99
CA PHE A 31 3.74 -24.56 4.17
C PHE A 31 2.56 -25.49 4.38
N LEU A 32 2.84 -26.78 4.52
CA LEU A 32 1.83 -27.77 4.86
C LEU A 32 1.88 -27.99 6.37
N ALA A 33 0.79 -27.66 7.06
CA ALA A 33 0.63 -27.88 8.48
C ALA A 33 -0.27 -29.10 8.71
N SER A 34 0.27 -30.13 9.36
CA SER A 34 -0.48 -31.31 9.81
C SER A 34 -0.55 -31.30 11.34
N HIS A 35 -1.72 -31.57 11.90
CA HIS A 35 -1.90 -31.63 13.36
C HIS A 35 -2.42 -33.00 13.79
N LYS A 36 -2.02 -33.43 14.99
CA LYS A 36 -2.56 -34.62 15.66
C LYS A 36 -2.96 -34.25 17.09
N ASP A 37 -4.22 -34.49 17.42
CA ASP A 37 -4.74 -34.29 18.78
C ASP A 37 -4.15 -35.34 19.74
N ILE A 38 -3.57 -34.88 20.84
CA ILE A 38 -2.99 -35.68 21.92
C ILE A 38 -3.66 -35.42 23.27
N THR A 39 -4.78 -34.69 23.29
CA THR A 39 -5.49 -34.28 24.51
C THR A 39 -5.81 -35.46 25.41
N LYS A 40 -6.26 -36.58 24.83
CA LYS A 40 -6.55 -37.82 25.58
C LYS A 40 -5.33 -38.44 26.27
N ARG A 41 -4.15 -38.38 25.63
CA ARG A 41 -2.89 -38.92 26.19
C ARG A 41 -2.31 -38.07 27.31
N LYS A 42 -2.50 -36.75 27.25
CA LYS A 42 -2.01 -35.83 28.28
C LYS A 42 -2.88 -35.84 29.53
N ILE A 43 -4.18 -36.13 29.37
CA ILE A 43 -5.15 -36.27 30.47
C ILE A 43 -5.03 -37.64 31.15
N SER A 44 -4.67 -38.70 30.43
CA SER A 44 -4.59 -40.07 30.99
C SER A 44 -3.32 -40.38 31.80
N GLY A 45 -2.32 -39.49 31.82
CA GLY A 45 -1.13 -39.65 32.69
C GLY A 45 -0.32 -40.94 32.50
N GLU A 46 -0.46 -41.64 31.37
CA GLU A 46 0.23 -42.91 31.14
C GLU A 46 1.72 -42.69 30.84
N VAL A 47 2.55 -43.02 31.84
CA VAL A 47 4.01 -43.18 31.72
C VAL A 47 4.30 -44.42 30.84
N PRO A 48 5.18 -44.36 29.83
CA PRO A 48 5.54 -45.55 29.07
C PRO A 48 6.39 -46.47 29.94
N GLN A 49 5.91 -47.68 30.18
CA GLN A 49 6.68 -48.77 30.77
C GLN A 49 7.76 -49.21 29.75
N GLN A 50 9.03 -49.03 30.14
CA GLN A 50 10.18 -49.57 29.43
C GLN A 50 10.23 -51.08 29.66
N ASP A 51 10.09 -51.87 28.60
CA ASP A 51 10.49 -53.27 28.61
C ASP A 51 12.03 -53.34 28.61
N VAL A 52 12.56 -53.85 29.72
CA VAL A 52 13.98 -54.11 29.93
C VAL A 52 14.35 -55.41 29.21
N ALA A 53 15.13 -55.30 28.12
CA ALA A 53 15.94 -56.40 27.60
C ALA A 53 17.38 -55.93 27.40
N SER A 54 18.24 -56.43 28.29
CA SER A 54 19.69 -56.66 28.22
C SER A 54 20.57 -55.89 27.21
N ILE A 55 21.57 -55.25 27.79
CA ILE A 55 22.81 -54.64 27.26
C ILE A 55 23.50 -55.46 26.16
N SER A 56 23.66 -54.89 24.96
CA SER A 56 24.96 -54.75 24.28
C SER A 56 24.85 -53.73 23.12
N GLY A 57 25.92 -52.98 22.88
CA GLY A 57 25.90 -51.74 22.10
C GLY A 57 25.50 -51.90 20.63
N GLY A 58 24.81 -50.88 20.11
CA GLY A 58 24.48 -50.76 18.69
C GLY A 58 23.52 -49.60 18.43
N THR A 59 23.97 -48.62 17.67
CA THR A 59 23.22 -47.45 17.23
C THR A 59 22.08 -47.87 16.29
N GLU A 60 20.83 -47.95 16.77
CA GLU A 60 19.69 -48.26 15.88
C GLU A 60 18.59 -47.19 15.90
N LYS A 61 18.28 -46.75 14.68
CA LYS A 61 17.23 -45.81 14.28
C LYS A 61 15.87 -46.50 14.37
N LEU A 62 14.95 -46.01 15.21
CA LEU A 62 13.57 -46.49 15.19
C LEU A 62 12.56 -45.41 14.74
N SER A 63 11.78 -45.82 13.74
CA SER A 63 10.45 -45.33 13.32
C SER A 63 10.33 -43.95 12.65
N ARG A 64 11.05 -43.77 11.54
CA ARG A 64 10.80 -42.72 10.52
C ARG A 64 10.01 -43.23 9.29
N SER A 65 9.63 -44.52 9.28
CA SER A 65 9.15 -45.23 8.08
C SER A 65 7.62 -45.21 7.90
N ARG A 66 6.83 -45.26 8.98
CA ARG A 66 5.36 -45.41 8.87
C ARG A 66 4.63 -44.16 8.32
N SER A 67 5.13 -42.95 8.59
CA SER A 67 4.48 -41.71 8.13
C SER A 67 4.74 -41.39 6.64
N ARG A 68 5.90 -41.80 6.10
CA ARG A 68 6.27 -41.58 4.69
C ARG A 68 5.39 -42.36 3.69
N ASN A 69 4.85 -43.51 4.10
CA ASN A 69 4.05 -44.35 3.21
C ASN A 69 2.67 -43.74 2.97
N PHE A 70 2.05 -43.11 3.99
CA PHE A 70 0.74 -42.47 3.84
C PHE A 70 0.76 -41.28 2.86
N SER A 71 1.86 -40.51 2.85
CA SER A 71 2.02 -39.38 1.91
C SER A 71 2.28 -39.81 0.46
N ARG A 72 2.88 -41.00 0.24
CA ARG A 72 3.13 -41.53 -1.13
C ARG A 72 1.85 -42.04 -1.79
N ASP A 73 0.96 -42.69 -1.04
CA ASP A 73 -0.29 -43.22 -1.60
C ASP A 73 -1.25 -42.11 -2.02
N VAL A 74 -1.31 -41.00 -1.27
CA VAL A 74 -2.09 -39.81 -1.64
C VAL A 74 -1.54 -39.14 -2.91
N LEU A 75 -0.21 -39.07 -3.07
CA LEU A 75 0.43 -38.50 -4.27
C LEU A 75 0.26 -39.38 -5.52
N LEU A 76 0.20 -40.71 -5.37
CA LEU A 76 -0.06 -41.64 -6.48
C LEU A 76 -1.53 -41.64 -6.91
N HIS A 77 -2.46 -41.35 -6.00
CA HIS A 77 -3.88 -41.17 -6.35
C HIS A 77 -4.11 -39.89 -7.16
N LEU A 78 -3.39 -38.80 -6.85
CA LEU A 78 -3.50 -37.53 -7.56
C LEU A 78 -2.82 -37.55 -8.94
N SER A 79 -1.73 -38.31 -9.12
CA SER A 79 -1.06 -38.42 -10.43
C SER A 79 -1.86 -39.26 -11.44
N ARG A 80 -2.64 -40.25 -10.97
CA ARG A 80 -3.53 -41.05 -11.83
C ARG A 80 -4.72 -40.25 -12.38
N GLN A 81 -5.26 -39.30 -11.60
CA GLN A 81 -6.34 -38.42 -12.07
C GLN A 81 -5.88 -37.43 -13.15
N TYR A 82 -4.61 -37.04 -13.16
CA TYR A 82 -4.08 -36.10 -14.16
C TYR A 82 -3.65 -36.77 -15.47
N ALA A 83 -3.42 -38.08 -15.46
CA ALA A 83 -3.01 -38.85 -16.65
C ALA A 83 -4.19 -39.27 -17.56
N GLN A 84 -5.44 -39.07 -17.13
CA GLN A 84 -6.63 -39.46 -17.90
C GLN A 84 -7.23 -38.32 -18.75
N SER A 85 -6.66 -37.11 -18.74
CA SER A 85 -7.17 -35.95 -19.48
C SER A 85 -6.35 -35.54 -20.72
N ALA A 86 -5.43 -36.39 -21.22
CA ALA A 86 -4.65 -36.11 -22.42
C ALA A 86 -4.87 -37.19 -23.49
N GLY A 87 -5.72 -36.89 -24.48
CA GLY A 87 -5.94 -37.72 -25.67
C GLY A 87 -4.75 -37.67 -26.65
N PRO A 88 -4.58 -38.68 -27.53
CA PRO A 88 -3.36 -38.86 -28.30
C PRO A 88 -3.32 -38.01 -29.58
N ALA A 89 -2.16 -37.41 -29.83
CA ALA A 89 -1.81 -36.74 -31.08
C ALA A 89 -1.37 -37.75 -32.15
N ASN A 90 -1.98 -37.67 -33.34
CA ASN A 90 -1.63 -38.49 -34.50
C ASN A 90 -0.51 -37.83 -35.33
N LYS A 91 0.52 -38.61 -35.67
CA LYS A 91 1.64 -38.27 -36.56
C LYS A 91 1.25 -38.50 -38.03
N ALA A 92 1.63 -37.58 -38.92
CA ALA A 92 1.80 -37.88 -40.35
C ALA A 92 2.93 -37.04 -40.98
N ASN A 93 3.60 -37.66 -41.96
CA ASN A 93 4.94 -37.44 -42.52
C ASN A 93 5.03 -36.27 -43.55
N PRO A 94 6.23 -35.76 -43.91
CA PRO A 94 6.41 -34.69 -44.89
C PRO A 94 6.62 -35.21 -46.32
N ARG A 95 6.14 -34.49 -47.34
CA ARG A 95 6.54 -34.65 -48.75
C ARG A 95 6.87 -33.29 -49.39
N SER A 96 7.76 -33.40 -50.37
CA SER A 96 8.63 -32.45 -51.08
C SER A 96 7.98 -31.29 -51.85
N PRO A 97 8.77 -30.29 -52.33
CA PRO A 97 8.25 -29.08 -52.95
C PRO A 97 8.10 -29.22 -54.48
N ILE A 98 7.02 -28.66 -55.03
CA ILE A 98 6.84 -28.48 -56.48
C ILE A 98 6.81 -26.98 -56.78
N LYS A 99 7.75 -26.56 -57.63
CA LYS A 99 7.81 -25.23 -58.26
C LYS A 99 6.64 -25.06 -59.23
N ARG A 100 5.94 -23.92 -59.20
CA ARG A 100 5.30 -23.38 -60.41
C ARG A 100 5.10 -21.86 -60.35
N ALA A 101 5.74 -21.23 -61.33
CA ALA A 101 5.31 -20.13 -62.18
C ALA A 101 4.68 -18.84 -61.58
N ARG A 102 5.41 -17.77 -61.89
CA ARG A 102 5.06 -16.35 -61.95
C ARG A 102 3.71 -16.10 -62.66
N ALA A 103 2.86 -15.27 -62.06
CA ALA A 103 1.82 -14.51 -62.76
C ALA A 103 1.77 -13.09 -62.18
N HIS A 104 1.48 -12.15 -63.06
CA HIS A 104 1.75 -10.72 -62.98
C HIS A 104 0.73 -9.93 -62.13
N SER A 105 1.25 -8.90 -61.44
CA SER A 105 0.66 -7.60 -61.11
C SER A 105 -0.82 -7.48 -60.71
N ILE A 106 -1.05 -7.26 -59.41
CA ILE A 106 -2.19 -6.48 -58.90
C ILE A 106 -1.69 -5.58 -57.76
N ASP A 107 -2.04 -4.30 -57.86
CA ASP A 107 -1.91 -3.22 -56.88
C ASP A 107 -2.05 -3.68 -55.41
N ARG A 108 -1.02 -3.43 -54.59
CA ARG A 108 -0.96 -3.84 -53.17
C ARG A 108 -0.18 -2.86 -52.27
N LYS A 109 -0.16 -1.56 -52.57
CA LYS A 109 0.50 -0.59 -51.67
C LYS A 109 -0.40 -0.06 -50.54
N GLY A 110 -1.73 -0.06 -50.70
CA GLY A 110 -2.67 0.40 -49.66
C GLY A 110 -2.93 -0.58 -48.51
N SER A 111 -2.89 -1.90 -48.74
CA SER A 111 -3.21 -2.90 -47.72
C SER A 111 -2.03 -3.26 -46.80
N SER A 112 -0.78 -3.07 -47.26
CA SER A 112 0.43 -3.43 -46.51
C SER A 112 0.68 -2.52 -45.29
N PHE A 113 0.29 -1.24 -45.40
CA PHE A 113 0.48 -0.27 -44.32
C PHE A 113 -0.43 -0.56 -43.10
N ASN A 114 -1.69 -0.95 -43.34
CA ASN A 114 -2.62 -1.34 -42.27
C ASN A 114 -2.22 -2.64 -41.57
N GLU A 115 -1.70 -3.64 -42.30
CA GLU A 115 -1.22 -4.90 -41.70
C GLU A 115 0.02 -4.69 -40.82
N GLY A 116 0.98 -3.86 -41.26
CA GLY A 116 2.16 -3.51 -40.46
C GLY A 116 1.82 -2.72 -39.19
N PHE A 117 0.89 -1.78 -39.29
CA PHE A 117 0.41 -0.97 -38.17
C PHE A 117 -0.35 -1.81 -37.12
N LEU A 118 -1.23 -2.73 -37.55
CA LEU A 118 -1.93 -3.67 -36.67
C LEU A 118 -0.96 -4.61 -35.93
N ILE A 119 0.09 -5.09 -36.59
CA ILE A 119 1.13 -5.92 -35.97
C ILE A 119 1.97 -5.09 -34.97
N GLN A 120 2.21 -3.81 -35.21
CA GLN A 120 2.86 -2.91 -34.25
C GLN A 120 1.95 -2.55 -33.07
N LEU A 121 0.64 -2.38 -33.29
CA LEU A 121 -0.37 -2.27 -32.23
C LEU A 121 -0.42 -3.53 -31.34
N LEU A 122 -0.25 -4.73 -31.90
CA LEU A 122 -0.14 -5.95 -31.09
C LEU A 122 1.12 -5.95 -30.19
N LYS A 123 2.20 -5.25 -30.58
CA LYS A 123 3.35 -5.02 -29.68
C LYS A 123 2.99 -4.07 -28.53
N CYS A 124 1.97 -3.23 -28.65
CA CYS A 124 1.39 -2.46 -27.54
C CYS A 124 0.69 -3.36 -26.50
N GLY A 125 0.38 -4.61 -26.83
CA GLY A 125 0.01 -5.64 -25.85
C GLY A 125 1.12 -5.89 -24.80
N ARG A 126 2.37 -5.46 -25.06
CA ARG A 126 3.43 -5.43 -24.03
C ARG A 126 3.12 -4.42 -22.92
N LEU A 127 2.34 -3.37 -23.16
CA LEU A 127 1.88 -2.45 -22.10
C LEU A 127 0.88 -3.11 -21.14
N LEU A 128 0.20 -4.19 -21.53
CA LEU A 128 -0.57 -5.00 -20.58
C LEU A 128 0.34 -5.63 -19.49
N ARG A 129 1.66 -5.65 -19.68
CA ARG A 129 2.61 -6.00 -18.62
C ARG A 129 2.69 -4.91 -17.53
N LEU A 130 2.40 -3.64 -17.84
CA LEU A 130 2.23 -2.58 -16.83
C LEU A 130 1.04 -2.89 -15.91
N PHE A 131 0.00 -3.56 -16.39
CA PHE A 131 -1.09 -4.04 -15.54
C PHE A 131 -0.62 -5.04 -14.46
N ARG A 132 0.46 -5.80 -14.73
CA ARG A 132 1.11 -6.64 -13.71
C ARG A 132 1.86 -5.80 -12.67
N VAL A 133 2.42 -4.65 -13.06
CA VAL A 133 3.01 -3.68 -12.15
C VAL A 133 1.92 -3.06 -11.27
N VAL A 134 0.76 -2.72 -11.82
CA VAL A 134 -0.42 -2.22 -11.07
C VAL A 134 -0.90 -3.23 -10.02
N ARG A 135 -0.96 -4.53 -10.34
CA ARG A 135 -1.30 -5.57 -9.35
C ARG A 135 -0.27 -5.69 -8.21
N LYS A 136 1.00 -5.40 -8.49
CA LYS A 136 2.05 -5.35 -7.47
C LYS A 136 1.98 -4.03 -6.68
N LEU A 137 1.56 -2.94 -7.32
CA LEU A 137 1.39 -1.58 -6.78
C LEU A 137 0.28 -1.47 -5.73
N HIS A 138 -0.75 -2.32 -5.77
CA HIS A 138 -1.76 -2.40 -4.69
C HIS A 138 -1.11 -2.74 -3.32
N ARG A 139 0.06 -3.38 -3.31
CA ARG A 139 0.85 -3.64 -2.09
C ARG A 139 1.73 -2.45 -1.68
N TYR A 140 1.75 -1.39 -2.47
CA TYR A 140 2.57 -0.17 -2.34
C TYR A 140 1.69 1.10 -2.26
N THR A 141 0.42 0.98 -1.88
CA THR A 141 -0.52 2.11 -1.64
C THR A 141 -0.01 3.15 -0.63
N GLU A 142 1.08 2.84 0.09
CA GLU A 142 1.81 3.82 0.91
C GLU A 142 2.54 4.88 0.07
N TYR A 143 2.91 4.58 -1.17
CA TYR A 143 3.63 5.47 -2.08
C TYR A 143 2.71 6.16 -3.08
N SER A 144 1.76 6.95 -2.59
CA SER A 144 0.84 7.74 -3.44
C SER A 144 1.57 8.60 -4.49
N ALA A 145 2.80 9.06 -4.18
CA ALA A 145 3.67 9.75 -5.13
C ALA A 145 4.16 8.89 -6.31
N ILE A 146 4.46 7.60 -6.08
CA ILE A 146 4.87 6.66 -7.15
C ILE A 146 3.69 6.39 -8.09
N LEU A 147 2.47 6.30 -7.54
CA LEU A 147 1.26 6.16 -8.36
C LEU A 147 1.07 7.39 -9.27
N LEU A 148 1.26 8.60 -8.73
CA LEU A 148 1.18 9.84 -9.51
C LEU A 148 2.25 9.89 -10.62
N THR A 149 3.51 9.57 -10.32
CA THR A 149 4.57 9.57 -11.33
C THR A 149 4.33 8.53 -12.42
N LEU A 150 3.86 7.33 -12.07
CA LEU A 150 3.46 6.31 -13.03
C LEU A 150 2.33 6.81 -13.94
N LEU A 151 1.34 7.51 -13.38
CA LEU A 151 0.21 8.05 -14.13
C LEU A 151 0.65 9.18 -15.09
N MET A 152 1.60 10.02 -14.68
CA MET A 152 2.20 11.06 -15.54
C MET A 152 2.97 10.46 -16.71
N ILE A 153 3.75 9.40 -16.47
CA ILE A 153 4.45 8.68 -17.55
C ILE A 153 3.43 8.02 -18.50
N ALA A 154 2.37 7.42 -17.97
CA ALA A 154 1.31 6.83 -18.79
C ALA A 154 0.58 7.88 -19.65
N PHE A 155 0.33 9.08 -19.10
CA PHE A 155 -0.24 10.20 -19.85
C PHE A 155 0.68 10.66 -20.99
N ALA A 156 1.97 10.84 -20.74
CA ALA A 156 2.94 11.21 -21.77
C ALA A 156 3.05 10.15 -22.88
N MET A 157 3.06 8.86 -22.51
CA MET A 157 3.08 7.76 -23.48
C MET A 157 1.80 7.70 -24.32
N MET A 158 0.63 7.94 -23.72
CA MET A 158 -0.63 8.01 -24.45
C MET A 158 -0.64 9.19 -25.44
N ALA A 159 -0.19 10.37 -25.01
CA ALA A 159 -0.07 11.53 -25.88
C ALA A 159 0.85 11.26 -27.08
N HIS A 160 2.01 10.62 -26.85
CA HIS A 160 2.90 10.18 -27.92
C HIS A 160 2.22 9.23 -28.91
N TRP A 161 1.47 8.24 -28.43
CA TRP A 161 0.74 7.31 -29.31
C TRP A 161 -0.34 7.99 -30.14
N LEU A 162 -1.13 8.85 -29.51
CA LEU A 162 -2.15 9.62 -30.22
C LEU A 162 -1.49 10.57 -31.22
N ALA A 163 -0.33 11.16 -30.92
CA ALA A 163 0.43 12.00 -31.85
C ALA A 163 0.89 11.22 -33.08
N CYS A 164 1.39 9.99 -32.90
CA CYS A 164 1.76 9.12 -34.02
C CYS A 164 0.54 8.75 -34.86
N ILE A 165 -0.61 8.45 -34.24
CA ILE A 165 -1.85 8.17 -34.97
C ILE A 165 -2.31 9.40 -35.76
N TRP A 166 -2.27 10.58 -35.14
CA TRP A 166 -2.60 11.86 -35.79
C TRP A 166 -1.72 12.15 -37.01
N TYR A 167 -0.42 11.87 -36.91
CA TYR A 167 0.51 11.95 -38.03
C TYR A 167 0.19 10.98 -39.17
N VAL A 168 -0.13 9.72 -38.82
CA VAL A 168 -0.53 8.71 -39.81
C VAL A 168 -1.83 9.11 -40.53
N ILE A 169 -2.81 9.66 -39.81
CA ILE A 169 -4.06 10.16 -40.41
C ILE A 169 -3.74 11.25 -41.44
N GLY A 170 -2.91 12.24 -41.06
CA GLY A 170 -2.48 13.31 -41.97
C GLY A 170 -1.78 12.78 -43.23
N LEU A 171 -0.87 11.80 -43.08
CA LEU A 171 -0.21 11.16 -44.23
C LEU A 171 -1.19 10.41 -45.14
N SER A 172 -2.16 9.70 -44.57
CA SER A 172 -3.17 8.99 -45.36
C SER A 172 -4.05 9.94 -46.16
N GLU A 173 -4.48 11.06 -45.57
CA GLU A 173 -5.34 12.03 -46.25
C GLU A 173 -4.59 12.84 -47.32
N ILE A 174 -3.28 13.07 -47.16
CA ILE A 174 -2.43 13.62 -48.22
C ILE A 174 -2.39 12.68 -49.43
N SER A 175 -2.25 11.36 -49.21
CA SER A 175 -2.23 10.39 -50.30
C SER A 175 -3.56 10.28 -51.06
N GLU A 176 -4.66 10.70 -50.43
CA GLU A 176 -5.99 10.83 -51.03
C GLU A 176 -6.23 12.22 -51.67
N ASN A 177 -5.18 13.03 -51.82
CA ASN A 177 -5.21 14.33 -52.49
C ASN A 177 -6.08 15.39 -51.76
N SER A 178 -6.21 15.27 -50.43
CA SER A 178 -6.97 16.22 -49.61
C SER A 178 -6.17 17.49 -49.30
N THR A 179 -6.56 18.61 -49.89
CA THR A 179 -5.94 19.94 -49.67
C THR A 179 -6.32 20.59 -48.34
N VAL A 180 -7.23 19.99 -47.58
CA VAL A 180 -7.76 20.55 -46.32
C VAL A 180 -7.20 19.87 -45.07
N SER A 181 -6.33 18.86 -45.21
CA SER A 181 -5.76 18.14 -44.07
C SER A 181 -4.86 19.06 -43.21
N TRP A 182 -4.80 18.77 -41.91
CA TRP A 182 -3.96 19.50 -40.95
C TRP A 182 -2.47 19.52 -41.37
N LEU A 183 -1.98 18.44 -41.96
CA LEU A 183 -0.58 18.29 -42.34
C LEU A 183 -0.25 19.12 -43.60
N TYR A 184 -1.21 19.25 -44.52
CA TYR A 184 -1.12 20.17 -45.66
C TYR A 184 -1.10 21.63 -45.18
N ALA A 185 -2.02 22.01 -44.28
CA ALA A 185 -2.07 23.35 -43.69
C ALA A 185 -0.79 23.71 -42.92
N LEU A 186 -0.17 22.74 -42.24
CA LEU A 186 1.13 22.92 -41.59
C LEU A 186 2.25 23.22 -42.62
N GLY A 187 2.25 22.50 -43.74
CA GLY A 187 3.21 22.73 -44.82
C GLY A 187 3.13 24.15 -45.40
N GLU A 188 1.91 24.66 -45.60
CA GLU A 188 1.69 26.05 -46.01
C GLU A 188 2.17 27.04 -44.94
N ALA A 189 1.84 26.82 -43.67
CA ALA A 189 2.25 27.70 -42.58
C ALA A 189 3.77 27.81 -42.39
N ILE A 190 4.52 26.73 -42.68
CA ILE A 190 5.99 26.67 -42.54
C ILE A 190 6.71 27.05 -43.86
N ASN A 191 5.97 27.44 -44.91
CA ASN A 191 6.52 27.68 -46.26
C ASN A 191 7.26 26.45 -46.85
N LYS A 192 6.80 25.24 -46.51
CA LYS A 192 7.26 23.96 -47.06
C LYS A 192 6.05 23.15 -47.56
N PRO A 193 5.38 23.60 -48.63
CA PRO A 193 4.17 22.94 -49.12
C PRO A 193 4.47 21.57 -49.73
N TYR A 194 3.49 20.67 -49.66
CA TYR A 194 3.53 19.39 -50.36
C TYR A 194 3.39 19.62 -51.88
N VAL A 195 4.34 19.13 -52.68
CA VAL A 195 4.33 19.23 -54.14
C VAL A 195 3.89 17.89 -54.71
N ASN A 196 2.86 17.89 -55.58
CA ASN A 196 2.28 16.67 -56.18
C ASN A 196 1.72 15.64 -55.17
N PHE A 197 1.37 16.06 -53.95
CA PHE A 197 0.79 15.20 -52.90
C PHE A 197 1.66 13.97 -52.57
N THR A 198 2.97 14.05 -52.81
CA THR A 198 3.90 12.99 -52.46
C THR A 198 4.42 13.21 -51.04
N ALA A 199 4.52 12.12 -50.27
CA ALA A 199 5.09 12.14 -48.92
C ALA A 199 6.60 12.48 -48.89
N GLU A 200 7.23 12.67 -50.05
CA GLU A 200 8.65 13.00 -50.20
C GLU A 200 8.92 14.51 -50.14
N THR A 201 7.89 15.35 -50.33
CA THR A 201 8.00 16.82 -50.24
C THR A 201 7.11 17.32 -49.12
N GLY A 202 7.60 18.18 -48.22
CA GLY A 202 6.80 18.65 -47.09
C GLY A 202 7.62 19.19 -45.91
N PRO A 203 6.97 19.47 -44.75
CA PRO A 203 7.65 19.83 -43.51
C PRO A 203 8.56 18.70 -43.02
N ASP A 204 9.61 19.07 -42.30
CA ASP A 204 10.55 18.13 -41.68
C ASP A 204 9.83 17.18 -40.72
N GLU A 205 10.23 15.90 -40.69
CA GLU A 205 9.59 14.87 -39.85
C GLU A 205 9.60 15.26 -38.36
N GLY A 206 10.66 15.93 -37.89
CA GLY A 206 10.73 16.44 -36.53
C GLY A 206 9.73 17.56 -36.27
N SER A 207 9.54 18.47 -37.24
CA SER A 207 8.54 19.55 -37.13
C SER A 207 7.12 18.99 -37.15
N ALA A 208 6.82 18.01 -38.01
CA ALA A 208 5.53 17.35 -38.06
C ALA A 208 5.22 16.58 -36.77
N TYR A 209 6.21 15.87 -36.21
CA TYR A 209 6.05 15.17 -34.93
C TYR A 209 5.81 16.13 -33.76
N VAL A 210 6.58 17.21 -33.64
CA VAL A 210 6.42 18.20 -32.58
C VAL A 210 5.03 18.86 -32.67
N THR A 211 4.58 19.22 -33.87
CA THR A 211 3.24 19.79 -34.07
C THR A 211 2.12 18.77 -33.77
N ALA A 212 2.30 17.50 -34.14
CA ALA A 212 1.34 16.44 -33.81
C ALA A 212 1.26 16.18 -32.29
N LEU A 213 2.41 16.16 -31.61
CA LEU A 213 2.47 16.02 -30.16
C LEU A 213 1.85 17.23 -29.46
N TYR A 214 2.08 18.43 -29.99
CA TYR A 214 1.47 19.65 -29.50
C TYR A 214 -0.06 19.64 -29.65
N PHE A 215 -0.61 19.25 -30.81
CA PHE A 215 -2.05 19.13 -31.02
C PHE A 215 -2.70 18.14 -30.05
N THR A 216 -2.08 16.96 -29.89
CA THR A 216 -2.62 15.91 -29.01
C THR A 216 -2.52 16.29 -27.54
N LEU A 217 -1.40 16.84 -27.08
CA LEU A 217 -1.27 17.34 -25.72
C LEU A 217 -2.27 18.46 -25.43
N THR A 218 -2.42 19.44 -26.31
CA THR A 218 -3.36 20.57 -26.11
C THR A 218 -4.82 20.15 -26.16
N SER A 219 -5.15 19.12 -26.94
CA SER A 219 -6.48 18.49 -26.95
C SER A 219 -6.74 17.68 -25.69
N MET A 220 -5.75 16.91 -25.22
CA MET A 220 -5.87 16.09 -24.01
C MET A 220 -5.92 16.92 -22.72
N THR A 221 -5.22 18.06 -22.68
CA THR A 221 -5.23 18.99 -21.55
C THR A 221 -6.37 20.01 -21.63
N THR A 222 -7.26 19.90 -22.62
CA THR A 222 -8.42 20.79 -22.82
C THR A 222 -8.06 22.27 -23.05
N VAL A 223 -6.81 22.57 -23.42
CA VAL A 223 -6.36 23.94 -23.70
C VAL A 223 -6.82 24.42 -25.08
N GLY A 224 -6.63 23.59 -26.11
CA GLY A 224 -7.20 23.82 -27.44
C GLY A 224 -6.89 25.18 -28.09
N PHE A 225 -5.61 25.54 -28.26
CA PHE A 225 -5.19 26.84 -28.83
C PHE A 225 -5.70 27.13 -30.26
N GLY A 226 -6.06 26.10 -31.04
CA GLY A 226 -6.72 26.27 -32.35
C GLY A 226 -5.80 26.61 -33.54
N ASN A 227 -4.49 26.71 -33.32
CA ASN A 227 -3.48 26.87 -34.38
C ASN A 227 -3.27 25.60 -35.23
N VAL A 228 -3.58 24.42 -34.68
CA VAL A 228 -3.73 23.17 -35.42
C VAL A 228 -5.13 22.67 -35.16
N ALA A 229 -5.89 22.44 -36.22
CA ALA A 229 -7.29 22.09 -36.14
C ALA A 229 -7.63 20.88 -37.02
N ALA A 230 -8.63 20.12 -36.59
CA ALA A 230 -9.22 19.05 -37.36
C ALA A 230 -10.22 19.63 -38.38
N ASN A 231 -9.88 19.51 -39.66
CA ASN A 231 -10.66 20.06 -40.76
C ASN A 231 -11.52 18.98 -41.42
N THR A 232 -10.96 17.79 -41.63
CA THR A 232 -11.65 16.66 -42.27
C THR A 232 -12.54 15.91 -41.28
N ASN A 233 -13.48 15.12 -41.80
CA ASN A 233 -14.37 14.32 -40.94
C ASN A 233 -13.59 13.25 -40.17
N GLY A 234 -12.56 12.65 -40.78
CA GLY A 234 -11.66 11.69 -40.13
C GLY A 234 -10.90 12.32 -38.97
N GLU A 235 -10.28 13.48 -39.22
CA GLU A 235 -9.60 14.28 -38.21
C GLU A 235 -10.53 14.69 -37.05
N LYS A 236 -11.77 15.10 -37.36
CA LYS A 236 -12.77 15.52 -36.35
C LYS A 236 -13.20 14.37 -35.46
N VAL A 237 -13.46 13.19 -36.02
CA VAL A 237 -13.79 11.98 -35.24
C VAL A 237 -12.62 11.61 -34.32
N PHE A 238 -11.39 11.66 -34.83
CA PHE A 238 -10.19 11.42 -34.01
C PHE A 238 -10.03 12.45 -32.90
N ALA A 239 -10.27 13.74 -33.17
CA ALA A 239 -10.21 14.81 -32.18
C ALA A 239 -11.22 14.58 -31.05
N VAL A 240 -12.47 14.21 -31.37
CA VAL A 240 -13.51 13.89 -30.36
C VAL A 240 -13.07 12.71 -29.49
N VAL A 241 -12.54 11.63 -30.08
CA VAL A 241 -12.03 10.48 -29.33
C VAL A 241 -10.88 10.87 -28.42
N THR A 242 -9.94 11.68 -28.92
CA THR A 242 -8.78 12.17 -28.15
C THR A 242 -9.22 13.04 -26.97
N MET A 243 -10.20 13.93 -27.16
CA MET A 243 -10.76 14.75 -26.09
C MET A 243 -11.42 13.90 -25.00
N LEU A 244 -12.18 12.86 -25.36
CA LEU A 244 -12.81 11.95 -24.39
C LEU A 244 -11.78 11.17 -23.56
N ILE A 245 -10.73 10.64 -24.21
CA ILE A 245 -9.63 9.95 -23.53
C ILE A 245 -8.87 10.92 -22.61
N GLY A 246 -8.61 12.13 -23.11
CA GLY A 246 -7.95 13.20 -22.35
C GLY A 246 -8.72 13.57 -21.09
N ALA A 247 -10.03 13.80 -21.21
CA ALA A 247 -10.90 14.15 -20.08
C ALA A 247 -10.88 13.09 -18.97
N LEU A 248 -10.95 11.80 -19.32
CA LEU A 248 -10.89 10.69 -18.35
C LEU A 248 -9.52 10.60 -17.66
N MET A 249 -8.43 10.74 -18.42
CA MET A 249 -7.06 10.71 -17.87
C MET A 249 -6.80 11.91 -16.96
N HIS A 250 -7.25 13.10 -17.35
CA HIS A 250 -7.13 14.33 -16.57
C HIS A 250 -7.88 14.22 -15.24
N ALA A 251 -9.12 13.73 -15.26
CA ALA A 251 -9.90 13.47 -14.05
C ALA A 251 -9.18 12.51 -13.09
N ALA A 252 -8.58 11.44 -13.61
CA ALA A 252 -7.80 10.49 -12.80
C ALA A 252 -6.53 11.13 -12.21
N ILE A 253 -5.81 11.94 -12.97
CA ILE A 253 -4.61 12.64 -12.50
C ILE A 253 -4.95 13.61 -11.36
N PHE A 254 -5.90 14.51 -11.59
CA PHE A 254 -6.31 15.50 -10.59
C PHE A 254 -6.93 14.86 -9.35
N GLY A 255 -7.69 13.77 -9.51
CA GLY A 255 -8.21 12.99 -8.39
C GLY A 255 -7.11 12.41 -7.50
N ASN A 256 -6.04 11.87 -8.09
CA ASN A 256 -4.89 11.35 -7.34
C ASN A 256 -4.09 12.48 -6.66
N VAL A 257 -3.91 13.62 -7.33
CA VAL A 257 -3.25 14.80 -6.72
C VAL A 257 -4.05 15.29 -5.51
N ALA A 258 -5.38 15.42 -5.64
CA ALA A 258 -6.24 15.82 -4.53
C ALA A 258 -6.14 14.85 -3.34
N ALA A 259 -6.15 13.54 -3.60
CA ALA A 259 -5.99 12.52 -2.56
C ALA A 259 -4.63 12.60 -1.85
N ILE A 260 -3.54 12.88 -2.59
CA ILE A 260 -2.21 13.08 -2.01
C ILE A 260 -2.19 14.31 -1.12
N ILE A 261 -2.77 15.43 -1.57
CA ILE A 261 -2.85 16.67 -0.80
C ILE A 261 -3.64 16.41 0.49
N GLN A 262 -4.79 15.75 0.42
CA GLN A 262 -5.58 15.38 1.59
C GLN A 262 -4.78 14.53 2.58
N LYS A 263 -4.03 13.53 2.08
CA LYS A 263 -3.17 12.68 2.90
C LYS A 263 -2.01 13.46 3.54
N LEU A 264 -1.37 14.36 2.80
CA LEU A 264 -0.26 15.19 3.29
C LEU A 264 -0.70 16.11 4.43
N TYR A 265 -1.88 16.72 4.30
CA TYR A 265 -2.41 17.65 5.29
C TYR A 265 -3.28 16.98 6.36
N ALA A 266 -3.43 15.65 6.35
CA ALA A 266 -4.30 14.93 7.27
C ALA A 266 -4.02 15.27 8.74
N ASN A 267 -2.75 15.30 9.17
CA ASN A 267 -2.44 15.61 10.57
C ASN A 267 -2.75 17.05 10.96
N ARG A 268 -2.54 18.02 10.06
CA ARG A 268 -2.89 19.42 10.33
C ARG A 268 -4.40 19.62 10.39
N VAL A 269 -5.15 18.95 9.51
CA VAL A 269 -6.62 18.96 9.53
C VAL A 269 -7.13 18.39 10.86
N ARG A 270 -6.56 17.27 11.34
CA ARG A 270 -6.91 16.70 12.66
C ARG A 270 -6.66 17.67 13.81
N TYR A 271 -5.49 18.31 13.82
CA TYR A 271 -5.15 19.32 14.82
C TYR A 271 -6.16 20.46 14.85
N HIS A 272 -6.44 21.06 13.69
CA HIS A 272 -7.37 22.19 13.60
C HIS A 272 -8.81 21.78 13.92
N SER A 273 -9.24 20.56 13.55
CA SER A 273 -10.56 20.05 13.92
C SER A 273 -10.71 19.97 15.44
N ARG A 274 -9.75 19.32 16.13
CA ARG A 274 -9.78 19.19 17.60
C ARG A 274 -9.65 20.54 18.30
N ALA A 275 -8.80 21.44 17.81
CA ALA A 275 -8.69 22.79 18.36
C ALA A 275 -10.02 23.57 18.24
N ASN A 276 -10.72 23.43 17.11
CA ASN A 276 -12.03 24.06 16.90
C ASN A 276 -13.11 23.45 17.80
N GLU A 277 -13.09 22.14 18.02
CA GLU A 277 -14.00 21.47 18.98
C GLU A 277 -13.82 22.04 20.39
N ILE A 278 -12.58 22.23 20.85
CA ILE A 278 -12.27 22.84 22.15
C ILE A 278 -12.78 24.28 22.22
N LYS A 279 -12.55 25.09 21.17
CA LYS A 279 -13.06 26.46 21.10
C LYS A 279 -14.58 26.53 21.14
N GLN A 280 -15.24 25.59 20.45
CA GLN A 280 -16.69 25.49 20.48
C GLN A 280 -17.18 25.09 21.88
N PHE A 281 -16.52 24.16 22.55
CA PHE A 281 -16.81 23.76 23.92
C PHE A 281 -16.72 24.96 24.89
N ILE A 282 -15.62 25.71 24.83
CA ILE A 282 -15.41 26.95 25.61
C ILE A 282 -16.56 27.94 25.40
N ARG A 283 -16.95 28.17 24.13
CA ARG A 283 -18.01 29.12 23.78
C ARG A 283 -19.39 28.68 24.27
N VAL A 284 -19.73 27.40 24.12
CA VAL A 284 -21.05 26.85 24.51
C VAL A 284 -21.23 26.91 26.02
N HIS A 285 -20.19 26.55 26.78
CA HIS A 285 -20.23 26.52 28.23
C HIS A 285 -19.92 27.87 28.89
N ARG A 286 -19.60 28.91 28.12
CA ARG A 286 -19.22 30.25 28.61
C ARG A 286 -18.11 30.18 29.65
N ILE A 287 -17.05 29.43 29.32
CA ILE A 287 -15.88 29.27 30.19
C ILE A 287 -15.13 30.60 30.27
N ASP A 288 -14.69 30.98 31.48
CA ASP A 288 -13.89 32.18 31.71
C ASP A 288 -12.59 32.17 30.90
N GLN A 289 -12.12 33.36 30.50
CA GLN A 289 -11.00 33.50 29.57
C GLN A 289 -9.70 32.89 30.10
N ASP A 290 -9.46 32.97 31.41
CA ASP A 290 -8.25 32.38 32.02
C ASP A 290 -8.26 30.85 31.94
N LEU A 291 -9.40 30.21 32.20
CA LEU A 291 -9.55 28.75 32.06
C LEU A 291 -9.55 28.34 30.58
N ALA A 292 -10.12 29.15 29.70
CA ALA A 292 -10.07 28.93 28.25
C ALA A 292 -8.63 28.93 27.72
N ASN A 293 -7.82 29.93 28.11
CA ASN A 293 -6.41 29.99 27.72
C ASN A 293 -5.64 28.75 28.22
N ARG A 294 -5.87 28.34 29.47
CA ARG A 294 -5.27 27.12 30.04
C ARG A 294 -5.64 25.85 29.26
N LEU A 295 -6.91 25.71 28.87
CA LEU A 295 -7.36 24.57 28.06
C LEU A 295 -6.67 24.54 26.68
N GLU A 296 -6.54 25.70 26.02
CA GLU A 296 -5.86 25.80 24.73
C GLU A 296 -4.36 25.49 24.87
N ASP A 297 -3.67 26.04 25.87
CA ASP A 297 -2.25 25.80 26.14
C ASP A 297 -1.96 24.33 26.46
N TYR A 298 -2.82 23.70 27.28
CA TYR A 298 -2.74 22.28 27.57
C TYR A 298 -2.87 21.43 26.30
N PHE A 299 -3.83 21.77 25.42
CA PHE A 299 -4.02 21.07 24.16
C PHE A 299 -2.82 21.24 23.22
N HIS A 300 -2.31 22.47 23.06
CA HIS A 300 -1.14 22.76 22.23
C HIS A 300 0.09 21.97 22.69
N THR A 301 0.32 21.98 24.00
CA THR A 301 1.48 21.29 24.57
C THR A 301 1.35 19.78 24.43
N THR A 302 0.20 19.22 24.79
CA THR A 302 -0.08 17.79 24.66
C THR A 302 0.03 17.33 23.20
N TRP A 303 -0.47 18.11 22.24
CA TRP A 303 -0.35 17.79 20.81
C TRP A 303 1.09 17.84 20.31
N SER A 304 1.88 18.83 20.74
CA SER A 304 3.29 18.95 20.34
C SER A 304 4.15 17.79 20.86
N LEU A 305 3.85 17.27 22.05
CA LEU A 305 4.56 16.14 22.66
C LEU A 305 4.09 14.78 22.09
N SER A 306 2.78 14.59 21.93
CA SER A 306 2.19 13.32 21.46
C SER A 306 2.17 13.18 19.93
N GLY A 307 2.41 14.26 19.18
CA GLY A 307 2.23 14.30 17.72
C GLY A 307 0.78 14.14 17.27
N GLY A 308 -0.19 14.26 18.19
CA GLY A 308 -1.61 14.00 17.94
C GLY A 308 -1.96 12.52 17.91
N VAL A 309 -1.19 11.69 18.61
CA VAL A 309 -1.41 10.23 18.70
C VAL A 309 -1.90 9.87 20.10
N ASP A 310 -3.10 9.28 20.18
CA ASP A 310 -3.60 8.72 21.44
C ASP A 310 -3.00 7.34 21.68
N THR A 311 -2.08 7.27 22.65
CA THR A 311 -1.40 6.02 23.00
C THR A 311 -2.38 4.98 23.55
N SER A 312 -3.41 5.39 24.28
CA SER A 312 -4.39 4.47 24.88
C SER A 312 -5.21 3.80 23.78
N GLU A 313 -5.69 4.58 22.81
CA GLU A 313 -6.44 4.07 21.66
C GLU A 313 -5.61 3.07 20.84
N ILE A 314 -4.34 3.41 20.54
CA ILE A 314 -3.44 2.51 19.79
C ILE A 314 -3.19 1.19 20.53
N LEU A 315 -2.94 1.24 21.84
CA LEU A 315 -2.64 0.05 22.62
C LEU A 315 -3.81 -0.94 22.62
N THR A 316 -5.07 -0.48 22.61
CA THR A 316 -6.24 -1.37 22.53
C THR A 316 -6.32 -2.21 21.26
N THR A 317 -5.57 -1.86 20.20
CA THR A 317 -5.53 -2.62 18.94
C THR A 317 -4.70 -3.91 19.06
N PHE A 318 -3.81 -4.00 20.07
CA PHE A 318 -2.90 -5.13 20.25
C PHE A 318 -3.38 -6.08 21.37
N PRO A 319 -3.01 -7.37 21.35
CA PRO A 319 -3.21 -8.28 22.48
C PRO A 319 -2.51 -7.79 23.76
N GLU A 320 -3.05 -8.11 24.94
CA GLU A 320 -2.57 -7.65 26.25
C GLU A 320 -1.06 -7.89 26.46
N GLU A 321 -0.53 -9.03 26.00
CA GLU A 321 0.90 -9.34 26.14
C GLU A 321 1.80 -8.34 25.40
N LEU A 322 1.41 -7.94 24.18
CA LEU A 322 2.12 -6.93 23.41
C LEU A 322 1.93 -5.53 23.99
N GLN A 323 0.74 -5.23 24.53
CA GLN A 323 0.52 -3.97 25.24
C GLN A 323 1.49 -3.81 26.41
N SER A 324 1.58 -4.83 27.29
CA SER A 324 2.52 -4.83 28.41
C SER A 324 3.98 -4.68 27.98
N ASP A 325 4.40 -5.34 26.90
CA ASP A 325 5.76 -5.21 26.38
C ASP A 325 6.05 -3.82 25.81
N VAL A 326 5.10 -3.20 25.09
CA VAL A 326 5.22 -1.82 24.61
C VAL A 326 5.25 -0.83 25.77
N CYS A 327 4.33 -0.95 26.73
CA CYS A 327 4.28 -0.09 27.91
C CYS A 327 5.55 -0.20 28.76
N MET A 328 6.12 -1.41 28.91
CA MET A 328 7.41 -1.55 29.58
C MET A 328 8.53 -0.80 28.87
N HIS A 329 8.52 -0.77 27.52
CA HIS A 329 9.50 -0.02 26.76
C HIS A 329 9.30 1.50 26.92
N LEU A 330 8.06 1.97 26.80
CA LEU A 330 7.71 3.40 26.93
C LEU A 330 8.09 3.95 28.30
N TYR A 331 7.81 3.20 29.37
CA TYR A 331 8.03 3.63 30.75
C TYR A 331 9.31 3.07 31.38
N LYS A 332 10.26 2.58 30.56
CA LYS A 332 11.50 1.97 31.04
C LYS A 332 12.24 2.84 32.07
N GLY A 333 12.38 4.13 31.80
CA GLY A 333 13.06 5.06 32.72
C GLY A 333 12.38 5.22 34.07
N LEU A 334 11.05 5.06 34.14
CA LEU A 334 10.29 5.04 35.40
C LEU A 334 10.47 3.71 36.14
N LEU A 335 10.41 2.59 35.40
CA LEU A 335 10.50 1.24 35.95
C LEU A 335 11.92 0.88 36.46
N GLU A 336 12.94 1.65 36.06
CA GLU A 336 14.32 1.52 36.57
C GLU A 336 14.58 2.30 37.87
N LEU A 337 13.61 3.08 38.36
CA LEU A 337 13.76 3.81 39.63
C LEU A 337 13.90 2.84 40.81
N SER A 338 14.55 3.33 41.88
CA SER A 338 14.81 2.56 43.11
C SER A 338 13.61 1.76 43.64
N PRO A 339 12.36 2.29 43.65
CA PRO A 339 11.19 1.55 44.13
C PRO A 339 10.83 0.33 43.28
N PHE A 340 11.13 0.35 41.98
CA PHE A 340 10.71 -0.66 41.00
C PHE A 340 11.84 -1.58 40.53
N ASN A 341 13.10 -1.19 40.75
CA ASN A 341 14.27 -1.93 40.28
C ASN A 341 14.37 -3.36 40.84
N GLN A 342 13.85 -3.60 42.05
CA GLN A 342 13.83 -4.93 42.66
C GLN A 342 12.58 -5.75 42.31
N ALA A 343 11.60 -5.18 41.60
CA ALA A 343 10.35 -5.87 41.32
C ALA A 343 10.53 -6.93 40.21
N PRO A 344 9.88 -8.10 40.32
CA PRO A 344 9.95 -9.12 39.28
C PRO A 344 9.32 -8.61 37.97
N ARG A 345 9.87 -9.04 36.83
CA ARG A 345 9.41 -8.61 35.50
C ARG A 345 7.91 -8.83 35.27
N GLY A 346 7.33 -9.88 35.85
CA GLY A 346 5.88 -10.13 35.79
C GLY A 346 5.06 -9.02 36.45
N CYS A 347 5.52 -8.49 37.59
CA CYS A 347 4.90 -7.36 38.26
C CYS A 347 5.02 -6.08 37.42
N LEU A 348 6.21 -5.82 36.86
CA LEU A 348 6.43 -4.66 35.98
C LEU A 348 5.56 -4.72 34.71
N LYS A 349 5.35 -5.91 34.14
CA LYS A 349 4.43 -6.12 33.00
C LYS A 349 2.96 -5.84 33.33
N MET A 350 2.55 -6.10 34.57
CA MET A 350 1.19 -5.78 35.03
C MET A 350 1.03 -4.30 35.39
N LEU A 351 2.08 -3.68 35.91
CA LEU A 351 2.08 -2.27 36.30
C LEU A 351 2.18 -1.34 35.09
N SER A 352 3.01 -1.69 34.10
CA SER A 352 3.32 -0.80 32.97
C SER A 352 2.10 -0.30 32.20
N PRO A 353 1.02 -1.07 31.95
CA PRO A 353 -0.17 -0.57 31.25
C PRO A 353 -1.03 0.38 32.10
N GLN A 354 -0.86 0.38 33.42
CA GLN A 354 -1.61 1.27 34.33
C GLN A 354 -0.97 2.65 34.45
N VAL A 355 0.30 2.80 34.05
CA VAL A 355 1.01 4.07 34.05
C VAL A 355 0.40 5.02 33.02
N ARG A 356 0.11 6.24 33.45
CA ARG A 356 -0.40 7.32 32.58
C ARG A 356 0.50 8.53 32.68
N THR A 357 0.70 9.19 31.54
CA THR A 357 1.47 10.43 31.48
C THR A 357 0.51 11.61 31.59
N VAL A 358 0.75 12.50 32.54
CA VAL A 358 0.01 13.74 32.73
C VAL A 358 0.96 14.91 32.53
N TYR A 359 0.51 15.92 31.78
CA TYR A 359 1.21 17.18 31.61
C TYR A 359 0.58 18.24 32.50
N VAL A 360 1.42 19.05 33.14
CA VAL A 360 1.02 20.16 34.03
C VAL A 360 1.76 21.40 33.55
N GLY A 361 1.01 22.48 33.30
CA GLY A 361 1.60 23.75 32.86
C GLY A 361 2.31 24.50 34.00
N PRO A 362 3.19 25.48 33.68
CA PRO A 362 3.79 26.35 34.69
C PRO A 362 2.71 27.10 35.49
N GLY A 363 2.83 27.08 36.82
CA GLY A 363 1.87 27.75 37.72
C GLY A 363 0.55 27.00 37.95
N GLU A 364 0.37 25.82 37.35
CA GLU A 364 -0.78 24.97 37.65
C GLU A 364 -0.56 24.12 38.91
N VAL A 365 -1.59 24.05 39.74
CA VAL A 365 -1.60 23.22 40.95
C VAL A 365 -2.09 21.82 40.57
N LEU A 366 -1.23 20.82 40.74
CA LEU A 366 -1.57 19.41 40.48
C LEU A 366 -2.42 18.79 41.61
N LEU A 367 -2.07 19.10 42.86
CA LEU A 367 -2.76 18.62 44.06
C LEU A 367 -2.99 19.81 44.99
N ALA A 368 -4.24 20.04 45.38
CA ALA A 368 -4.56 21.03 46.39
C ALA A 368 -4.54 20.41 47.79
N GLN A 369 -4.36 21.27 48.81
CA GLN A 369 -4.42 20.82 50.19
C GLN A 369 -5.82 20.26 50.51
N ASN A 370 -5.85 19.08 51.13
CA ASN A 370 -7.06 18.31 51.45
C ASN A 370 -7.71 17.58 50.26
N ASP A 371 -7.06 17.52 49.09
CA ASP A 371 -7.52 16.65 48.01
C ASP A 371 -7.30 15.17 48.33
N VAL A 372 -8.20 14.33 47.85
CA VAL A 372 -8.08 12.87 47.95
C VAL A 372 -7.04 12.38 46.94
N ILE A 373 -5.94 11.79 47.42
CA ILE A 373 -4.87 11.27 46.57
C ILE A 373 -5.27 9.88 46.04
N ASN A 374 -5.60 9.81 44.75
CA ASN A 374 -5.99 8.56 44.07
C ASN A 374 -4.88 7.93 43.23
N ALA A 375 -3.74 8.63 43.08
CA ALA A 375 -2.62 8.19 42.25
C ALA A 375 -1.28 8.63 42.85
N ILE A 376 -0.23 7.87 42.54
CA ILE A 376 1.15 8.23 42.86
C ILE A 376 1.77 8.89 41.64
N TYR A 377 2.37 10.06 41.84
CA TYR A 377 2.98 10.85 40.77
C TYR A 377 4.50 10.75 40.82
N TYR A 378 5.10 10.58 39.64
CA TYR A 378 6.54 10.57 39.44
C TYR A 378 6.91 11.66 38.42
N ILE A 379 7.90 12.49 38.76
CA ILE A 379 8.33 13.60 37.90
C ILE A 379 9.34 13.07 36.88
N ALA A 380 8.87 12.84 35.65
CA ALA A 380 9.72 12.37 34.56
C ALA A 380 10.64 13.47 34.02
N ASN A 381 10.13 14.70 33.89
CA ASN A 381 10.87 15.88 33.42
C ASN A 381 10.28 17.15 34.07
N GLY A 382 11.13 18.13 34.33
CA GLY A 382 10.75 19.39 34.99
C GLY A 382 11.01 19.37 36.50
N SER A 383 10.45 20.37 37.18
CA SER A 383 10.47 20.51 38.63
C SER A 383 9.12 21.01 39.13
N MET A 384 8.74 20.61 40.32
CA MET A 384 7.52 21.06 40.99
C MET A 384 7.84 21.66 42.35
N GLU A 385 7.10 22.68 42.74
CA GLU A 385 7.22 23.29 44.07
C GLU A 385 6.07 22.80 44.96
N VAL A 386 6.41 22.39 46.17
CA VAL A 386 5.44 22.04 47.22
C VAL A 386 5.27 23.27 48.09
N LEU A 387 4.06 23.81 48.10
CA LEU A 387 3.72 25.00 48.89
C LEU A 387 3.01 24.59 50.18
N GLN A 388 3.43 25.16 51.30
CA GLN A 388 2.72 25.07 52.58
C GLN A 388 2.30 26.49 52.98
N GLY A 389 1.04 26.84 52.72
CA GLY A 389 0.59 28.24 52.77
C GLY A 389 1.24 29.07 51.67
N GLU A 390 1.85 30.21 52.01
CA GLU A 390 2.61 31.07 51.08
C GLU A 390 4.11 30.72 51.01
N SER A 391 4.54 29.66 51.73
CA SER A 391 5.96 29.28 51.83
C SER A 391 6.27 28.09 50.92
N VAL A 392 7.41 28.13 50.21
CA VAL A 392 7.93 26.96 49.49
C VAL A 392 8.54 25.99 50.51
N ALA A 393 7.90 24.83 50.67
CA ALA A 393 8.32 23.79 51.60
C ALA A 393 9.35 22.85 50.97
N ALA A 394 9.19 22.51 49.69
CA ALA A 394 10.13 21.65 48.96
C ALA A 394 10.11 21.93 47.46
N ILE A 395 11.21 21.60 46.79
CA ILE A 395 11.30 21.55 45.33
C ILE A 395 11.56 20.09 44.95
N LEU A 396 10.67 19.53 44.13
CA LEU A 396 10.74 18.18 43.61
C LEU A 396 11.35 18.22 42.22
N GLY A 397 12.46 17.50 42.05
CA GLY A 397 13.16 17.42 40.77
C GLY A 397 12.81 16.17 39.96
N LYS A 398 13.55 15.96 38.88
CA LYS A 398 13.47 14.75 38.08
C LYS A 398 13.80 13.50 38.91
N CYS A 399 12.97 12.46 38.78
CA CYS A 399 13.09 11.19 39.51
C CYS A 399 12.87 11.28 41.03
N ASP A 400 12.32 12.39 41.54
CA ASP A 400 11.82 12.45 42.92
C ASP A 400 10.38 11.90 42.99
N ASP A 401 10.13 11.10 44.01
CA ASP A 401 8.78 10.62 44.36
C ASP A 401 8.03 11.75 45.05
N ALA A 402 7.00 12.30 44.40
CA ALA A 402 6.25 13.44 44.93
C ALA A 402 5.51 13.12 46.25
N LEU A 403 5.21 11.85 46.51
CA LEU A 403 4.52 11.43 47.74
C LEU A 403 5.42 11.41 48.98
N HIS A 404 6.70 11.07 48.84
CA HIS A 404 7.55 10.78 50.01
C HIS A 404 8.02 12.06 50.74
N LYS A 405 7.84 13.23 50.12
CA LYS A 405 8.22 14.54 50.68
C LYS A 405 7.00 15.40 51.10
N CYS A 406 5.77 14.96 50.80
CA CYS A 406 4.54 15.71 51.08
C CYS A 406 3.77 15.22 52.33
N CYS A 407 4.19 14.10 52.95
CA CYS A 407 3.60 13.56 54.18
C CYS A 407 4.45 13.88 55.42
#